data_AF-A0A819NPT2-F1
#
_entry.id   AF-A0A819NPT2-F1
#
_cell.length_a   1.000
_cell.length_b   1.000
_cell.length_c   1.000
_cell.angle_alpha   90.00
_cell.angle_beta   90.00
_cell.angle_gamma   90.00
#
_symmetry.space_group_name_H-M   'P 1'
#
loop_
_entity.id
_entity.type
_entity.pdbx_description
1 polymer ?
#
loop_
_entity_poly.entity_id
_entity_poly.type
_entity_poly.pdbx_seq_one_letter_code
_entity_poly.pdbx_strand_id
1 'polypeptide(L)'
;VILGCSCSKKRSSLSKDFEKTEYIFIGFVKNITLTWRNGDTEASRDVQLHMDKVFKQPPSLNSTSITIYTPKDRSGCGINMKLNERWQVWATYTNMFSDDDMSHWLTVDSCGCTTKLYNRNVNRLRQLSTMKFTS
;
A
#
# COMPACT_ATOMS: atom_id res chain seq x y z
N VAL A 1 -14.77 -4.59 23.52
CA VAL A 1 -13.42 -5.16 23.31
C VAL A 1 -12.76 -4.36 22.20
N ILE A 2 -11.70 -3.60 22.50
CA ILE A 2 -10.92 -2.92 21.45
C ILE A 2 -9.95 -3.98 20.91
N LEU A 3 -10.33 -4.64 19.81
CA LEU A 3 -9.42 -5.50 19.07
C LEU A 3 -8.41 -4.59 18.38
N GLY A 4 -7.24 -4.41 18.99
CA GLY A 4 -6.13 -3.70 18.36
C GLY A 4 -5.55 -4.52 17.21
N CYS A 5 -5.08 -3.84 16.17
CA CYS A 5 -4.33 -4.44 15.06
C CYS A 5 -3.26 -5.41 15.57
N SER A 6 -3.41 -6.70 15.24
CA SER A 6 -2.45 -7.75 15.56
C SER A 6 -2.01 -8.43 14.27
N CYS A 7 -0.82 -8.08 13.81
CA CYS A 7 -0.24 -8.69 12.63
C CYS A 7 0.41 -10.02 13.00
N SER A 8 -0.03 -11.12 12.39
CA SER A 8 0.67 -12.40 12.50
C SER A 8 2.01 -12.29 11.75
N LYS A 9 3.09 -11.94 12.46
CA LYS A 9 4.44 -11.82 11.89
C LYS A 9 5.07 -13.19 11.60
N LYS A 10 4.40 -14.04 10.83
CA LYS A 10 5.08 -15.18 10.22
C LYS A 10 6.03 -14.57 9.18
N ARG A 11 7.35 -14.60 9.43
CA ARG A 11 8.37 -14.04 8.52
C ARG A 11 8.17 -14.63 7.13
N SER A 12 7.56 -13.85 6.24
CA SER A 12 7.49 -14.16 4.82
C SER A 12 8.81 -13.77 4.16
N SER A 13 9.17 -14.46 3.08
CA SER A 13 10.35 -14.10 2.30
C SER A 13 9.99 -12.94 1.35
N LEU A 14 10.98 -12.09 1.04
CA LEU A 14 10.79 -10.95 0.14
C LEU A 14 10.13 -11.35 -1.19
N SER A 15 10.50 -12.50 -1.75
CA SER A 15 9.92 -13.01 -3.00
C SER A 15 8.43 -13.35 -2.85
N LYS A 16 8.03 -13.99 -1.74
CA LYS A 16 6.62 -14.31 -1.49
C LYS A 16 5.78 -13.05 -1.29
N ASP A 17 6.32 -12.05 -0.61
CA ASP A 17 5.65 -10.76 -0.44
C ASP A 17 5.53 -10.05 -1.80
N PHE A 18 6.59 -10.09 -2.62
CA PHE A 18 6.60 -9.49 -3.95
C PHE A 18 5.59 -10.15 -4.91
N GLU A 19 5.43 -11.46 -4.82
CA GLU A 19 4.45 -12.20 -5.63
C GLU A 19 3.03 -11.80 -5.30
N LYS A 20 2.70 -11.73 -4.00
CA LYS A 20 1.35 -11.46 -3.48
C LYS A 20 0.93 -10.00 -3.62
N THR A 21 1.83 -9.05 -3.38
CA THR A 21 1.48 -7.62 -3.44
C THR A 21 1.33 -7.14 -4.87
N GLU A 22 0.24 -6.47 -5.20
CA GLU A 22 -0.14 -6.08 -6.54
C GLU A 22 0.67 -4.88 -7.05
N TYR A 23 0.88 -3.89 -6.18
CA TYR A 23 1.56 -2.64 -6.53
C TYR A 23 2.74 -2.37 -5.58
N ILE A 24 3.94 -2.17 -6.14
CA ILE A 24 5.16 -1.88 -5.36
C ILE A 24 5.91 -0.73 -5.99
N PHE A 25 6.13 0.35 -5.23
CA PHE A 25 6.77 1.56 -5.71
C PHE A 25 7.46 2.35 -4.59
N ILE A 26 8.26 3.33 -4.98
CA ILE A 26 8.74 4.41 -4.11
C ILE A 26 8.10 5.70 -4.56
N GLY A 27 7.56 6.46 -3.61
CA GLY A 27 6.94 7.75 -3.90
C GLY A 27 6.96 8.71 -2.71
N PHE A 28 6.60 9.96 -3.01
CA PHE A 28 6.46 11.04 -2.04
C PHE A 28 4.99 11.37 -1.82
N VAL A 29 4.62 11.54 -0.56
CA VAL A 29 3.28 11.99 -0.18
C VAL A 29 3.09 13.44 -0.58
N LYS A 30 2.09 13.69 -1.44
CA LYS A 30 1.73 15.04 -1.93
C LYS A 30 0.51 15.60 -1.24
N ASN A 31 -0.46 14.76 -0.94
CA ASN A 31 -1.67 15.16 -0.25
C ASN A 31 -2.17 14.03 0.66
N ILE A 32 -2.86 14.39 1.73
CA ILE A 32 -3.53 13.47 2.64
C ILE A 32 -4.90 14.05 2.93
N THR A 33 -5.95 13.31 2.57
CA THR A 33 -7.34 13.66 2.89
C THR A 33 -7.89 12.64 3.88
N LEU A 34 -8.65 13.12 4.86
CA LEU A 34 -9.45 12.23 5.70
C LEU A 34 -10.84 12.10 5.09
N THR A 35 -11.24 10.87 4.80
CA THR A 35 -12.51 10.59 4.12
C THR A 35 -13.34 9.65 4.98
N TRP A 36 -14.60 10.00 5.21
CA TRP A 36 -15.60 9.09 5.75
C TRP A 36 -16.33 8.44 4.58
N ARG A 37 -16.33 7.11 4.47
CA ARG A 37 -17.13 6.40 3.47
C ARG A 37 -18.37 5.80 4.13
N ASN A 38 -19.43 5.66 3.35
CA ASN A 38 -20.74 5.24 3.84
C ASN A 38 -20.66 3.85 4.47
N GLY A 39 -21.17 3.71 5.70
CA GLY A 39 -21.16 2.45 6.44
C GLY A 39 -19.92 2.25 7.32
N ASP A 40 -18.89 3.10 7.20
CA ASP A 40 -17.68 2.95 7.99
C ASP A 40 -17.87 3.38 9.45
N THR A 41 -17.26 2.60 10.35
CA THR A 41 -17.15 2.95 11.77
C THR A 41 -15.97 3.90 12.05
N GLU A 42 -15.06 4.05 11.09
CA GLU A 42 -13.89 4.94 11.18
C GLU A 42 -13.56 5.58 9.82
N ALA A 43 -13.00 6.80 9.84
CA ALA A 43 -12.50 7.43 8.62
C ALA A 43 -11.26 6.71 8.07
N SER A 44 -11.01 6.84 6.77
CA SER A 44 -9.74 6.49 6.15
C SER A 44 -8.83 7.71 5.97
N ARG A 45 -7.55 7.45 5.72
CA ARG A 45 -6.64 8.38 5.05
C ARG A 45 -6.51 8.00 3.59
N ASP A 46 -6.78 8.97 2.74
CA ASP A 46 -6.55 8.90 1.30
C ASP A 46 -5.24 9.62 1.04
N VAL A 47 -4.21 8.86 0.70
CA VAL A 47 -2.85 9.36 0.56
C VAL A 47 -2.53 9.43 -0.93
N GLN A 48 -2.38 10.64 -1.44
CA GLN A 48 -1.93 10.87 -2.81
C GLN A 48 -0.41 10.91 -2.84
N LEU A 49 0.20 10.07 -3.67
CA LEU A 49 1.64 9.98 -3.85
C LEU A 49 2.04 10.29 -5.28
N HIS A 50 3.16 11.01 -5.41
CA HIS A 50 3.91 11.06 -6.65
C HIS A 50 4.94 9.92 -6.66
N MET A 51 4.92 9.10 -7.71
CA MET A 51 5.77 7.93 -7.85
C MET A 51 7.08 8.29 -8.54
N ASP A 52 8.20 7.98 -7.87
CA ASP A 52 9.53 8.18 -8.44
C ASP A 52 10.02 6.91 -9.16
N LYS A 53 9.60 5.76 -8.64
CA LYS A 53 10.12 4.47 -9.08
C LYS A 53 9.10 3.38 -8.84
N VAL A 54 8.85 2.60 -9.87
CA VAL A 54 7.93 1.47 -9.82
C VAL A 54 8.73 0.17 -9.92
N PHE A 55 8.36 -0.81 -9.10
CA PHE A 55 8.88 -2.18 -9.15
C PHE A 55 7.83 -3.18 -9.60
N LYS A 56 6.55 -2.89 -9.34
CA LYS A 56 5.42 -3.70 -9.78
C LYS A 56 4.22 -2.79 -9.95
N GLN A 57 3.58 -2.81 -11.12
CA GLN A 57 2.36 -2.08 -11.43
C GLN A 57 1.42 -2.93 -12.30
N PRO A 58 0.10 -2.71 -12.23
CA PRO A 58 -0.85 -3.20 -13.21
C PRO A 58 -0.50 -2.66 -14.61
N PRO A 59 -0.78 -3.43 -15.68
CA PRO A 59 -0.51 -3.02 -17.06
C PRO A 59 -1.22 -1.73 -17.49
N SER A 60 -2.34 -1.38 -16.84
CA SER A 60 -3.24 -0.30 -17.24
C SER A 60 -2.93 1.07 -16.62
N LEU A 61 -1.89 1.19 -15.79
CA LEU A 61 -1.61 2.41 -15.03
C LEU A 61 -0.41 3.18 -15.61
N ASN A 62 -0.69 4.26 -16.36
CA ASN A 62 0.32 5.15 -16.95
C ASN A 62 0.45 6.52 -16.25
N SER A 63 -0.04 6.63 -15.01
CA SER A 63 0.06 7.85 -14.21
C SER A 63 1.30 7.83 -13.33
N THR A 64 1.92 8.99 -13.10
CA THR A 64 2.98 9.17 -12.07
C THR A 64 2.39 9.55 -10.70
N SER A 65 1.07 9.69 -10.60
CA SER A 65 0.35 9.98 -9.37
C SER A 65 -0.60 8.83 -9.04
N ILE A 66 -0.64 8.44 -7.77
CA ILE A 66 -1.48 7.34 -7.29
C ILE A 66 -2.09 7.70 -5.94
N THR A 67 -3.34 7.30 -5.72
CA THR A 67 -3.99 7.40 -4.42
C THR A 67 -4.07 6.03 -3.80
N ILE A 68 -3.56 5.90 -2.57
CA ILE A 68 -3.72 4.70 -1.76
C ILE A 68 -4.57 5.02 -0.54
N TYR A 69 -5.17 3.98 0.03
CA TYR A 69 -6.06 4.11 1.18
C TYR A 69 -5.47 3.37 2.37
N THR A 70 -5.60 3.95 3.56
CA THR A 70 -5.21 3.28 4.79
C THR A 70 -6.15 3.70 5.91
N PRO A 71 -6.50 2.81 6.86
CA PRO A 71 -7.32 3.21 8.00
C PRO A 71 -6.71 4.39 8.75
N LYS A 72 -7.54 5.27 9.32
CA LYS A 72 -7.06 6.43 10.08
C LYS A 72 -6.34 5.98 11.34
N ASP A 73 -6.88 5.02 12.07
CA ASP A 73 -6.36 4.68 13.38
C ASP A 73 -5.44 3.47 13.35
N ARG A 74 -4.44 3.48 14.24
CA ARG A 74 -3.48 2.38 14.37
C ARG A 74 -4.16 1.09 14.84
N SER A 75 -5.28 1.21 15.57
CA SER A 75 -6.14 0.10 15.96
C SER A 75 -6.69 -0.65 14.75
N GLY A 76 -7.03 0.06 13.66
CA GLY A 76 -7.44 -0.52 12.38
C GLY A 76 -6.29 -0.95 11.47
N CYS A 77 -5.06 -1.01 11.98
CA CYS A 77 -3.83 -1.24 11.21
C CYS A 77 -3.44 -0.06 10.28
N GLY A 78 -3.91 1.14 10.56
CA GLY A 78 -3.61 2.33 9.76
C GLY A 78 -2.13 2.70 9.73
N ILE A 79 -1.64 3.10 8.56
CA ILE A 79 -0.32 3.72 8.41
C ILE A 79 -0.46 5.23 8.53
N ASN A 80 0.39 5.85 9.35
CA ASN A 80 0.44 7.30 9.50
C ASN A 80 1.55 7.89 8.61
N MET A 81 1.23 8.09 7.33
CA MET A 81 2.06 8.83 6.38
C MET A 81 1.90 10.34 6.60
N LYS A 82 2.96 11.13 6.36
CA LYS A 82 2.91 12.60 6.42
C LYS A 82 3.29 13.25 5.10
N LEU A 83 2.81 14.48 4.87
CA LEU A 83 3.17 15.28 3.71
C LEU A 83 4.69 15.36 3.53
N ASN A 84 5.13 15.29 2.27
CA ASN A 84 6.54 15.31 1.85
C ASN A 84 7.40 14.13 2.35
N GLU A 85 6.83 13.15 3.05
CA GLU A 85 7.56 11.93 3.37
C GLU A 85 7.70 11.02 2.14
N ARG A 86 8.85 10.36 2.05
CA ARG A 86 9.13 9.34 1.05
C ARG A 86 8.93 7.95 1.62
N TRP A 87 8.28 7.09 0.87
CA TRP A 87 7.91 5.75 1.30
C TRP A 87 8.22 4.72 0.22
N GLN A 88 8.57 3.51 0.65
CA GLN A 88 8.42 2.32 -0.19
C GLN A 88 7.06 1.72 0.13
N VAL A 89 6.18 1.76 -0.86
CA VAL A 89 4.78 1.39 -0.74
C VAL A 89 4.57 0.02 -1.35
N TRP A 90 3.89 -0.83 -0.59
CA TRP A 90 3.44 -2.17 -0.93
C TRP A 90 1.94 -2.19 -0.75
N ALA A 91 1.20 -2.07 -1.85
CA ALA A 91 -0.23 -1.88 -1.84
C ALA A 91 -0.97 -3.00 -2.56
N THR A 92 -2.14 -3.33 -2.01
CA THR A 92 -2.96 -4.45 -2.43
C THR A 92 -4.40 -4.01 -2.65
N TYR A 93 -5.05 -4.59 -3.64
CA TYR A 93 -6.44 -4.35 -3.94
C TYR A 93 -7.33 -5.05 -2.90
N THR A 94 -8.15 -4.29 -2.17
CA THR A 94 -9.07 -4.84 -1.17
C THR A 94 -10.45 -4.21 -1.29
N ASN A 95 -11.46 -4.94 -0.79
CA ASN A 95 -12.83 -4.45 -0.65
C ASN A 95 -13.04 -3.86 0.74
N MET A 96 -12.10 -3.04 1.20
CA MET A 96 -12.07 -2.56 2.59
C MET A 96 -13.35 -1.80 3.01
N PHE A 97 -14.14 -1.31 2.05
CA PHE A 97 -15.25 -0.37 2.29
C PHE A 97 -16.59 -0.76 1.64
N SER A 98 -16.77 -1.99 1.13
CA SER A 98 -18.08 -2.43 0.62
C SER A 98 -18.28 -3.94 0.67
N ASP A 99 -19.46 -4.34 1.14
CA ASP A 99 -19.92 -5.73 1.14
C ASP A 99 -20.41 -6.22 -0.25
N ASP A 100 -20.64 -5.31 -1.21
CA ASP A 100 -21.14 -5.66 -2.55
C ASP A 100 -20.34 -4.98 -3.70
N ASP A 101 -19.86 -5.81 -4.64
CA ASP A 101 -19.58 -5.64 -6.09
C ASP A 101 -19.02 -4.33 -6.70
N MET A 102 -18.41 -3.39 -5.96
CA MET A 102 -17.87 -2.16 -6.54
C MET A 102 -16.45 -1.76 -6.06
N SER A 103 -15.58 -1.54 -7.06
CA SER A 103 -14.24 -0.93 -7.03
C SER A 103 -13.26 -1.43 -5.96
N HIS A 104 -12.35 -2.33 -6.35
CA HIS A 104 -11.20 -2.67 -5.52
C HIS A 104 -10.34 -1.43 -5.21
N TRP A 105 -10.16 -1.14 -3.93
CA TRP A 105 -9.35 -0.01 -3.46
C TRP A 105 -7.90 -0.44 -3.29
N LEU A 106 -6.96 0.40 -3.73
CA LEU A 106 -5.54 0.14 -3.50
C LEU A 106 -5.17 0.54 -2.07
N THR A 107 -5.04 -0.44 -1.19
CA THR A 107 -4.89 -0.21 0.25
C THR A 107 -3.50 -0.55 0.77
N VAL A 108 -3.15 0.06 1.90
CA VAL A 108 -1.96 -0.27 2.69
C VAL A 108 -2.30 -0.31 4.18
N ASP A 109 -1.64 -1.20 4.90
CA ASP A 109 -1.79 -1.35 6.33
C ASP A 109 -0.43 -1.64 7.00
N SER A 110 -0.40 -1.50 8.32
CA SER A 110 0.79 -1.68 9.16
C SER A 110 1.27 -3.13 9.28
N CYS A 111 0.48 -4.10 8.83
CA CYS A 111 0.86 -5.51 8.74
C CYS A 111 1.57 -5.85 7.44
N GLY A 112 1.37 -5.04 6.40
CA GLY A 112 2.06 -5.12 5.13
C GLY A 112 3.53 -4.71 5.18
N CYS A 113 4.16 -4.71 4.00
CA CYS A 113 5.59 -4.39 3.84
C CYS A 113 5.88 -2.88 3.67
N THR A 114 4.84 -2.04 3.63
CA THR A 114 4.97 -0.58 3.43
C THR A 114 5.82 0.06 4.53
N THR A 115 6.81 0.87 4.14
CA THR A 115 7.81 1.38 5.09
C THR A 115 8.41 2.74 4.71
N LYS A 116 8.77 3.52 5.74
CA LYS A 116 9.56 4.76 5.60
C LYS A 116 11.00 4.52 5.13
N LEU A 117 11.53 3.32 5.34
CA LEU A 117 12.86 2.93 4.87
C LEU A 117 12.80 2.65 3.35
N TYR A 118 12.59 3.69 2.57
CA TYR A 118 12.21 3.58 1.16
C TYR A 118 13.27 2.90 0.28
N ASN A 119 14.53 2.92 0.71
CA ASN A 119 15.67 2.30 0.02
C ASN A 119 15.89 0.82 0.41
N ARG A 120 15.05 0.24 1.26
CA ARG A 120 15.15 -1.15 1.69
C ARG A 120 15.00 -2.11 0.49
N ASN A 121 15.93 -3.06 0.35
CA ASN A 121 15.88 -4.14 -0.65
C ASN A 121 15.75 -3.71 -2.12
N VAL A 122 16.04 -2.45 -2.48
CA VAL A 122 15.78 -1.90 -3.82
C VAL A 122 16.41 -2.70 -4.95
N ASN A 123 17.64 -3.20 -4.78
CA ASN A 123 18.30 -4.00 -5.82
C ASN A 123 17.62 -5.36 -6.01
N ARG A 124 17.16 -6.01 -4.93
CA ARG A 124 16.41 -7.25 -5.01
C ARG A 124 15.02 -7.04 -5.63
N LEU A 125 14.36 -5.94 -5.31
CA LEU A 125 13.08 -5.59 -5.94
C LEU A 125 13.22 -5.36 -7.44
N ARG A 126 14.31 -4.72 -7.90
CA ARG A 126 14.63 -4.61 -9.33
C ARG A 126 14.79 -5.98 -9.98
N GLN A 127 15.57 -6.87 -9.38
CA GLN A 127 15.78 -8.23 -9.90
C GLN A 127 14.45 -9.00 -10.02
N LEU A 128 13.62 -8.96 -8.98
CA LEU A 128 12.30 -9.62 -8.99
C LEU A 128 11.36 -9.02 -10.04
N SER A 129 11.42 -7.70 -10.27
CA SER A 129 10.61 -7.04 -11.30
C SER A 129 10.99 -7.45 -12.73
N THR A 130 12.27 -7.74 -12.96
CA THR A 130 12.77 -8.16 -14.28
C THR A 130 12.57 -9.65 -14.56
N MET A 131 12.51 -10.49 -13.53
CA MET A 131 12.36 -11.95 -13.67
C MET A 131 10.98 -12.39 -14.17
N LYS A 132 9.93 -11.56 -14.02
CA LYS A 132 8.56 -11.89 -14.43
C LYS A 132 8.29 -11.81 -15.94
N PHE A 133 9.27 -11.43 -16.76
CA PHE A 133 9.13 -11.32 -18.22
C PHE A 133 9.79 -12.46 -19.01
N THR A 134 10.19 -13.56 -18.36
CA THR A 134 10.90 -14.68 -19.00
C THR A 134 10.24 -16.04 -18.79
N SER A 135 8.91 -16.12 -18.73
CA SER A 135 8.19 -17.41 -18.65
C SER A 135 6.96 -17.43 -19.52
#